data_AF-A0A498PR94-F1
#
_entry.id   AF-A0A498PR94-F1
#
_cell.length_a   1.000
_cell.length_b   1.000
_cell.length_c   1.000
_cell.angle_alpha   90.00
_cell.angle_beta   90.00
_cell.angle_gamma   90.00
#
_symmetry.space_group_name_H-M   'P 1'
#
loop_
_entity.id
_entity.type
_entity.pdbx_description
1 polymer ?
#
loop_
_entity_poly.entity_id
_entity_poly.type
_entity_poly.pdbx_seq_one_letter_code
_entity_poly.pdbx_strand_id
1 'polypeptide(L)'
;MNAGQHRLGIGYTALDNGFRDCEDPAALQRICDRLGSGAVKSFFWRWQKLLPSPFTRDDLRAGYVYELAFRQFEVSDTRVFDRPAAGRSFFEQLIRDHLDIGRPEKVSLIFDRRISSRTPGTWHTQVITKGVDPQISCYYKSSRIKQYFNCDARSHAVSDYVDWRVSRC
;
A
#
# COMPACT_ATOMS: atom_id res chain seq x y z
N MET A 1 13.99 1.78 -3.06
CA MET A 1 14.17 1.19 -1.72
C MET A 1 15.29 0.16 -1.80
N ASN A 2 16.43 0.36 -1.14
CA ASN A 2 17.53 -0.61 -1.14
C ASN A 2 18.23 -0.56 0.22
N ALA A 3 17.74 -1.33 1.21
CA ALA A 3 18.46 -1.58 2.47
C ALA A 3 17.72 -2.63 3.32
N GLY A 4 17.68 -3.89 2.88
CA GLY A 4 17.09 -4.95 3.70
C GLY A 4 17.42 -6.37 3.26
N GLN A 5 17.51 -6.65 1.96
CA GLN A 5 17.49 -8.02 1.46
C GLN A 5 18.86 -8.66 1.23
N HIS A 6 19.92 -7.87 1.06
CA HIS A 6 21.28 -8.40 0.91
C HIS A 6 21.86 -9.09 2.17
N ARG A 7 21.18 -9.01 3.31
CA ARG A 7 21.73 -9.43 4.60
C ARG A 7 21.40 -10.89 4.98
N LEU A 8 20.51 -11.55 4.25
CA LEU A 8 20.08 -12.94 4.51
C LEU A 8 20.50 -13.94 3.41
N GLY A 9 21.09 -13.46 2.31
CA GLY A 9 21.59 -14.34 1.24
C GLY A 9 20.54 -15.06 0.41
N ILE A 10 19.27 -14.62 0.45
CA ILE A 10 18.20 -15.19 -0.37
C ILE A 10 18.31 -14.62 -1.79
N GLY A 11 18.52 -15.46 -2.80
CA GLY A 11 18.48 -15.06 -4.20
C GLY A 11 17.06 -14.65 -4.61
N TYR A 12 16.93 -13.51 -5.29
CA TYR A 12 15.66 -13.04 -5.82
C TYR A 12 15.83 -12.24 -7.11
N THR A 13 14.80 -12.24 -7.95
CA THR A 13 14.68 -11.38 -9.13
C THR A 13 13.72 -10.24 -8.83
N ALA A 14 14.17 -8.99 -8.95
CA ALA A 14 13.35 -7.81 -8.67
C ALA A 14 12.34 -7.49 -9.80
N LEU A 15 11.21 -6.90 -9.41
CA LEU A 15 10.30 -6.13 -10.26
C LEU A 15 10.31 -4.66 -9.79
N ASP A 16 9.75 -3.76 -10.60
CA ASP A 16 9.68 -2.33 -10.25
C ASP A 16 8.99 -2.08 -8.89
N ASN A 17 7.99 -2.90 -8.56
CA ASN A 17 7.20 -2.76 -7.32
C ASN A 17 7.07 -4.07 -6.51
N GLY A 18 7.98 -5.03 -6.71
CA GLY A 18 7.89 -6.32 -6.00
C GLY A 18 9.01 -7.30 -6.33
N PHE A 19 8.74 -8.58 -6.10
CA PHE A 19 9.68 -9.68 -6.33
C PHE A 19 9.10 -10.60 -7.40
N ARG A 20 9.80 -10.78 -8.52
CA ARG A 20 9.37 -11.70 -9.58
C ARG A 20 9.50 -13.14 -9.14
N ASP A 21 10.66 -13.46 -8.59
CA ASP A 21 11.06 -14.81 -8.23
C ASP A 21 11.97 -14.75 -7.02
N CYS A 22 11.96 -15.81 -6.20
CA CYS A 22 12.67 -15.89 -4.95
C CYS A 22 12.99 -17.36 -4.62
N GLU A 23 14.23 -17.63 -4.23
CA GLU A 23 14.68 -18.99 -3.87
C GLU A 23 13.91 -19.57 -2.67
N ASP A 24 13.54 -18.72 -1.70
CA ASP A 24 12.68 -19.09 -0.57
C ASP A 24 11.52 -18.08 -0.43
N PRO A 25 10.39 -18.31 -1.11
CA PRO A 25 9.21 -17.44 -1.04
C PRO A 25 8.63 -17.36 0.37
N ALA A 26 8.73 -18.43 1.17
CA ALA A 26 8.19 -18.46 2.53
C ALA A 26 9.03 -17.59 3.47
N ALA A 27 10.36 -17.61 3.36
CA ALA A 27 11.22 -16.69 4.09
C ALA A 27 11.01 -15.24 3.67
N LEU A 28 10.87 -14.98 2.36
CA LEU A 28 10.55 -13.65 1.85
C LEU A 28 9.21 -13.15 2.44
N GLN A 29 8.17 -13.97 2.44
CA GLN A 29 6.88 -13.61 3.02
C GLN A 29 7.00 -13.27 4.51
N ARG A 30 7.71 -14.08 5.30
CA ARG A 30 7.95 -13.78 6.73
C ARG A 30 8.68 -12.45 6.95
N ILE A 31 9.52 -12.02 6.01
CA ILE A 31 10.18 -10.71 6.08
C ILE A 31 9.18 -9.60 5.74
N CYS A 32 8.39 -9.77 4.68
CA CYS A 32 7.34 -8.84 4.29
C CYS A 32 6.28 -8.66 5.39
N ASP A 33 5.87 -9.72 6.06
CA ASP A 33 4.88 -9.68 7.15
C ASP A 33 5.36 -8.88 8.37
N ARG A 34 6.67 -8.67 8.51
CA ARG A 34 7.25 -7.81 9.55
C ARG A 34 7.19 -6.33 9.18
N LEU A 35 6.94 -5.99 7.92
CA LEU A 35 6.80 -4.61 7.45
C LEU A 35 5.42 -4.07 7.84
N GLY A 36 5.33 -3.56 9.06
CA GLY A 36 4.13 -2.91 9.58
C GLY A 36 4.39 -1.50 10.11
N SER A 37 3.47 -1.01 10.94
CA SER A 37 3.56 0.31 11.58
C SER A 37 4.86 0.51 12.38
N GLY A 38 5.39 -0.56 12.98
CA GLY A 38 6.68 -0.54 13.68
C GLY A 38 7.87 -0.23 12.76
N ALA A 39 7.84 -0.70 11.51
CA ALA A 39 8.89 -0.41 10.52
C ALA A 39 8.86 1.07 10.12
N VAL A 40 7.66 1.65 9.95
CA VAL A 40 7.48 3.09 9.67
C VAL A 40 7.99 3.94 10.84
N LYS A 41 7.60 3.62 12.08
CA LYS A 41 8.10 4.31 13.29
C LYS A 41 9.62 4.21 13.41
N SER A 42 10.18 3.03 13.19
CA SER A 42 11.63 2.81 13.25
C SER A 42 12.37 3.61 12.17
N PHE A 43 11.82 3.67 10.96
CA PHE A 43 12.36 4.48 9.88
C PHE A 43 12.38 5.96 10.26
N PHE A 44 11.27 6.49 10.79
CA PHE A 44 11.19 7.87 11.25
C PHE A 44 12.23 8.17 12.34
N TRP A 45 12.26 7.38 13.40
CA TRP A 45 13.20 7.60 14.51
C TRP A 45 14.66 7.44 14.11
N ARG A 46 14.96 6.60 13.11
CA ARG A 46 16.31 6.51 12.54
C ARG A 46 16.74 7.84 11.91
N TRP A 47 15.85 8.49 11.16
CA TRP A 47 16.14 9.77 10.53
C TRP A 47 16.10 10.95 11.51
N GLN A 48 15.19 10.93 12.48
CA GLN A 48 15.09 11.98 13.50
C GLN A 48 16.37 12.12 14.32
N LYS A 49 17.14 11.04 14.48
CA LYS A 49 18.47 11.06 15.12
C LYS A 49 19.54 11.80 14.30
N LEU A 50 19.33 11.94 12.99
CA LEU A 50 20.28 12.58 12.07
C LEU A 50 19.89 14.04 11.76
N LEU A 51 18.60 14.36 11.85
CA LEU A 51 18.10 15.70 11.56
C LEU A 51 18.37 16.65 12.74
N PRO A 52 18.67 17.94 12.48
CA PRO A 52 18.73 18.95 13.52
C PRO A 52 17.40 18.98 14.27
N SER A 53 17.47 18.87 15.60
CA SER A 53 16.30 18.93 16.48
C SER A 53 16.47 20.06 17.48
N PRO A 54 15.43 20.89 17.72
CA PRO A 54 15.42 21.84 18.82
C PRO A 54 15.34 21.18 20.19
N PHE A 55 14.97 19.88 20.26
CA PHE A 55 14.91 19.15 21.52
C PHE A 55 16.29 18.59 21.89
N THR A 56 16.67 18.81 23.15
CA THR A 56 17.86 18.20 23.74
C THR A 56 17.59 16.76 24.14
N ARG A 57 18.65 16.03 24.50
CA ARG A 57 18.51 14.66 25.04
C ARG A 57 17.71 14.64 26.35
N ASP A 58 17.78 15.70 27.15
CA ASP A 58 17.06 15.77 28.43
C ASP A 58 15.57 16.09 28.20
N ASP A 59 15.23 16.89 27.20
CA ASP A 59 13.84 17.10 26.78
C ASP A 59 13.18 15.78 26.33
N LEU A 60 13.89 14.99 25.52
CA LEU A 60 13.41 13.68 25.08
C LEU A 60 13.21 12.71 26.26
N ARG A 61 14.09 12.74 27.27
CA ARG A 61 13.94 11.93 28.50
C ARG A 61 12.78 12.41 29.37
N ALA A 62 12.49 13.70 29.38
CA ALA A 62 11.33 14.29 30.04
C ALA A 62 10.01 14.03 29.29
N GLY A 63 10.07 13.46 28.08
CA GLY A 63 8.90 13.05 27.29
C GLY A 63 8.48 14.05 26.20
N TYR A 64 9.24 15.12 25.96
CA TYR A 64 9.00 16.04 24.85
C TYR A 64 9.44 15.38 23.54
N VAL A 65 8.51 14.73 22.84
CA VAL A 65 8.77 13.98 21.62
C VAL A 65 7.84 14.39 20.48
N TYR A 66 8.23 14.06 19.25
CA TYR A 66 7.41 14.30 18.07
C TYR A 66 6.24 13.32 17.99
N GLU A 67 5.07 13.86 17.64
CA GLU A 67 3.95 13.06 17.15
C GLU A 67 4.05 12.92 15.63
N LEU A 68 3.89 11.69 15.15
CA LEU A 68 4.00 11.34 13.74
C LEU A 68 2.72 11.71 12.99
N ALA A 69 2.82 12.64 12.04
CA ALA A 69 1.75 12.98 11.12
C ALA A 69 2.21 12.84 9.66
N PHE A 70 1.39 12.19 8.83
CA PHE A 70 1.63 12.03 7.40
C PHE A 70 0.72 12.96 6.61
N ARG A 71 1.28 13.66 5.61
CA ARG A 71 0.46 14.39 4.62
C ARG A 71 -0.04 13.45 3.51
N GLN A 72 0.81 12.52 3.11
CA GLN A 72 0.51 11.48 2.13
C GLN A 72 1.21 10.19 2.54
N PHE A 73 0.54 9.05 2.37
CA PHE A 73 1.09 7.73 2.62
C PHE A 73 0.59 6.76 1.55
N GLU A 74 1.54 6.17 0.82
CA GLU A 74 1.27 5.19 -0.22
C GLU A 74 1.77 3.82 0.23
N VAL A 75 0.90 2.81 0.15
CA VAL A 75 1.23 1.41 0.39
C VAL A 75 0.91 0.62 -0.85
N SER A 76 1.81 -0.28 -1.22
CA SER A 76 1.55 -1.28 -2.24
C SER A 76 1.66 -2.70 -1.71
N ASP A 77 0.71 -3.55 -2.09
CA ASP A 77 0.72 -4.99 -1.85
C ASP A 77 0.71 -5.70 -3.20
N THR A 78 1.85 -6.31 -3.54
CA THR A 78 2.03 -7.01 -4.82
C THR A 78 2.03 -8.52 -4.59
N ARG A 79 1.02 -9.19 -5.12
CA ARG A 79 0.91 -10.65 -5.17
C ARG A 79 1.40 -11.15 -6.51
N VAL A 80 2.37 -12.07 -6.50
CA VAL A 80 2.92 -12.68 -7.71
C VAL A 80 2.48 -14.12 -7.81
N PHE A 81 2.03 -14.51 -9.00
CA PHE A 81 1.47 -15.83 -9.29
C PHE A 81 2.42 -16.65 -10.18
N ASP A 82 2.49 -17.94 -9.90
CA ASP A 82 3.23 -18.94 -10.68
C ASP A 82 2.65 -19.10 -12.09
N ARG A 83 1.32 -19.02 -12.22
CA ARG A 83 0.59 -19.20 -13.47
C ARG A 83 -0.27 -17.97 -13.83
N PRO A 84 -0.23 -17.52 -15.09
CA PRO A 84 -1.06 -16.40 -15.57
C PRO A 84 -2.55 -16.60 -15.29
N ALA A 85 -3.06 -17.81 -15.51
CA ALA A 85 -4.47 -18.15 -15.32
C ALA A 85 -4.92 -18.01 -13.85
N ALA A 86 -4.04 -18.29 -12.89
CA ALA A 86 -4.34 -18.14 -11.47
C ALA A 86 -4.46 -16.66 -11.09
N GLY A 87 -3.50 -15.84 -11.53
CA GLY A 87 -3.56 -14.38 -11.31
C GLY A 87 -4.79 -13.74 -11.94
N ARG A 88 -5.16 -14.17 -13.14
CA ARG A 88 -6.38 -13.71 -13.81
C ARG A 88 -7.65 -14.12 -13.06
N SER A 89 -7.78 -15.38 -12.67
CA SER A 89 -8.94 -15.87 -11.91
C SER A 89 -9.07 -15.15 -10.56
N PHE A 90 -7.94 -14.92 -9.88
CA PHE A 90 -7.90 -14.12 -8.65
C PHE A 90 -8.39 -12.69 -8.90
N PHE A 91 -7.89 -12.02 -9.95
CA PHE A 91 -8.29 -10.65 -10.23
C PHE A 91 -9.77 -10.53 -10.64
N GLU A 92 -10.31 -11.51 -11.38
CA GLU A 92 -11.74 -11.55 -11.74
C GLU A 92 -12.64 -11.67 -10.49
N GLN A 93 -12.23 -12.44 -9.48
CA GLN A 93 -12.92 -12.49 -8.19
C GLN A 93 -12.77 -11.17 -7.43
N LEU A 94 -11.57 -10.62 -7.39
CA LEU A 94 -11.28 -9.33 -6.76
C LEU A 94 -12.12 -8.20 -7.36
N ILE A 95 -12.31 -8.14 -8.68
CA ILE A 95 -13.21 -7.15 -9.31
C ILE A 95 -14.63 -7.30 -8.76
N ARG A 96 -15.14 -8.53 -8.67
CA ARG A 96 -16.50 -8.79 -8.19
C ARG A 96 -16.68 -8.30 -6.75
N ASP A 97 -15.69 -8.56 -5.90
CA ASP A 97 -15.75 -8.22 -4.48
C ASP A 97 -15.51 -6.73 -4.24
N HIS A 98 -14.73 -6.07 -5.09
CA HIS A 98 -14.30 -4.68 -4.88
C HIS A 98 -15.07 -3.65 -5.71
N LEU A 99 -16.01 -4.08 -6.55
CA LEU A 99 -16.80 -3.20 -7.41
C LEU A 99 -17.55 -2.13 -6.61
N ASP A 100 -17.99 -2.45 -5.40
CA ASP A 100 -18.78 -1.59 -4.53
C ASP A 100 -17.95 -0.80 -3.49
N ILE A 101 -16.62 -0.90 -3.48
CA ILE A 101 -15.75 -0.21 -2.52
C ILE A 101 -15.99 1.30 -2.52
N GLY A 102 -16.27 1.89 -3.68
CA GLY A 102 -16.54 3.32 -3.81
C GLY A 102 -17.89 3.76 -3.26
N ARG A 103 -18.76 2.85 -2.82
CA ARG A 103 -20.06 3.22 -2.26
C ARG A 103 -19.92 3.93 -0.91
N PRO A 104 -20.80 4.91 -0.60
CA PRO A 104 -20.76 5.68 0.63
C PRO A 104 -20.62 4.83 1.91
N GLU A 105 -21.36 3.73 2.01
CA GLU A 105 -21.34 2.83 3.17
C GLU A 105 -19.97 2.15 3.36
N LYS A 106 -19.28 1.77 2.28
CA LYS A 106 -17.95 1.16 2.34
C LYS A 106 -16.89 2.20 2.66
N VAL A 107 -16.97 3.38 2.04
CA VAL A 107 -16.04 4.47 2.33
C VAL A 107 -16.21 4.97 3.77
N SER A 108 -17.43 4.95 4.32
CA SER A 108 -17.71 5.26 5.72
C SER A 108 -16.95 4.33 6.67
N LEU A 109 -16.88 3.04 6.35
CA LEU A 109 -16.15 2.03 7.13
C LEU A 109 -14.63 2.19 6.96
N ILE A 110 -14.16 2.40 5.74
CA ILE A 110 -12.73 2.50 5.42
C ILE A 110 -12.09 3.75 6.06
N PHE A 111 -12.81 4.88 6.07
CA PHE A 111 -12.31 6.15 6.59
C PHE A 111 -12.82 6.48 8.01
N ASP A 112 -13.54 5.55 8.65
CA ASP A 112 -14.23 5.75 9.94
C ASP A 112 -14.94 7.11 10.02
N ARG A 113 -15.75 7.41 9.01
CA ARG A 113 -16.36 8.73 8.84
C ARG A 113 -17.86 8.60 8.61
N ARG A 114 -18.66 9.33 9.38
CA ARG A 114 -20.10 9.44 9.15
C ARG A 114 -20.40 10.11 7.81
N ILE A 115 -20.97 9.36 6.88
CA ILE A 115 -21.47 9.88 5.60
C ILE A 115 -22.99 10.06 5.69
N SER A 116 -23.48 11.20 5.21
CA SER A 116 -24.90 11.56 5.16
C SER A 116 -25.24 12.11 3.78
N SER A 117 -26.53 12.35 3.50
CA SER A 117 -26.98 13.02 2.28
C SER A 117 -26.40 14.43 2.10
N ARG A 118 -25.91 15.05 3.17
CA ARG A 118 -25.25 16.37 3.14
C ARG A 118 -23.74 16.30 2.92
N THR A 119 -23.14 15.10 2.90
CA THR A 119 -21.69 14.95 2.73
C THR A 119 -21.32 15.23 1.28
N PRO A 120 -20.57 16.30 0.99
CA PRO A 120 -20.18 16.63 -0.37
C PRO A 120 -19.14 15.63 -0.89
N GLY A 121 -19.26 15.26 -2.16
CA GLY A 121 -18.31 14.39 -2.85
C GLY A 121 -18.98 13.49 -3.88
N THR A 122 -18.20 13.07 -4.87
CA THR A 122 -18.62 12.06 -5.85
C THR A 122 -18.06 10.71 -5.44
N TRP A 123 -18.93 9.72 -5.35
CA TRP A 123 -18.62 8.36 -4.98
C TRP A 123 -18.64 7.52 -6.24
N HIS A 124 -17.49 7.00 -6.67
CA HIS A 124 -17.46 6.14 -7.84
C HIS A 124 -16.29 5.16 -7.78
N THR A 125 -16.59 3.94 -8.22
CA THR A 125 -15.60 2.93 -8.58
C THR A 125 -15.53 2.88 -10.10
N GLN A 126 -14.33 2.88 -10.66
CA GLN A 126 -14.10 2.75 -12.08
C GLN A 126 -13.38 1.43 -12.35
N VAL A 127 -13.94 0.61 -13.23
CA VAL A 127 -13.23 -0.53 -13.83
C VAL A 127 -12.77 -0.10 -15.21
N ILE A 128 -11.46 -0.10 -15.42
CA ILE A 128 -10.82 0.24 -16.69
C ILE A 128 -10.18 -1.03 -17.21
N THR A 129 -10.56 -1.45 -18.42
CA THR A 129 -9.89 -2.56 -19.11
C THR A 129 -9.10 -1.97 -20.28
N LYS A 130 -7.77 -2.09 -20.24
CA LYS A 130 -6.90 -1.73 -21.38
C LYS A 130 -6.35 -3.01 -21.99
N GLY A 131 -6.91 -3.43 -23.12
CA GLY A 131 -6.55 -4.71 -23.73
C GLY A 131 -6.95 -5.88 -22.83
N VAL A 132 -5.96 -6.63 -22.35
CA VAL A 132 -6.14 -7.80 -21.47
C VAL A 132 -5.88 -7.50 -19.99
N ASP A 133 -5.44 -6.29 -19.65
CA ASP A 133 -5.11 -5.89 -18.28
C ASP A 133 -6.27 -5.11 -17.65
N PRO A 134 -7.02 -5.73 -16.72
CA PRO A 134 -8.04 -5.03 -15.97
C PRO A 134 -7.42 -4.24 -14.81
N GLN A 135 -8.00 -3.06 -14.56
CA GLN A 135 -7.68 -2.18 -13.45
C GLN A 135 -8.98 -1.74 -12.78
N ILE A 136 -9.01 -1.76 -11.45
CA ILE A 136 -10.05 -1.15 -10.64
C ILE A 136 -9.48 0.06 -9.91
N SER A 137 -10.22 1.15 -9.90
CA SER A 137 -9.85 2.39 -9.21
C SER A 137 -11.03 2.94 -8.44
N CYS A 138 -10.83 3.18 -7.15
CA CYS A 138 -11.80 3.85 -6.30
C CYS A 138 -11.22 5.20 -5.86
N TYR A 139 -12.04 6.24 -5.94
CA TYR A 139 -11.64 7.60 -5.59
C TYR A 139 -12.47 8.11 -4.42
N TYR A 140 -11.79 8.73 -3.46
CA TYR A 140 -12.44 9.48 -2.40
C TYR A 140 -11.63 10.75 -2.07
N LYS A 141 -12.18 11.92 -2.41
CA LYS A 141 -11.48 13.21 -2.32
C LYS A 141 -10.10 13.13 -2.99
N SER A 142 -9.03 13.35 -2.23
CA SER A 142 -7.64 13.27 -2.66
C SER A 142 -7.02 11.88 -2.47
N SER A 143 -7.75 10.92 -1.90
CA SER A 143 -7.28 9.55 -1.70
C SER A 143 -7.75 8.64 -2.84
N ARG A 144 -6.92 7.66 -3.17
CA ARG A 144 -7.17 6.75 -4.29
C ARG A 144 -6.71 5.34 -3.95
N ILE A 145 -7.58 4.37 -4.23
CA ILE A 145 -7.22 2.96 -4.30
C ILE A 145 -7.11 2.59 -5.78
N LYS A 146 -6.01 1.92 -6.17
CA LYS A 146 -5.76 1.44 -7.53
C LYS A 146 -5.25 0.01 -7.46
N GLN A 147 -6.06 -0.94 -7.91
CA GLN A 147 -5.63 -2.33 -8.08
C GLN A 147 -5.57 -2.64 -9.57
N TYR A 148 -4.50 -3.29 -10.00
CA TYR A 148 -4.37 -3.73 -11.39
C TYR A 148 -3.71 -5.09 -11.46
N PHE A 149 -4.06 -5.82 -12.52
CA PHE A 149 -3.34 -7.00 -12.95
C PHE A 149 -2.36 -6.59 -14.04
N ASN A 150 -1.11 -6.99 -13.90
CA ASN A 150 -0.13 -6.96 -14.98
C ASN A 150 0.05 -8.42 -15.45
N CYS A 151 -0.26 -8.68 -16.73
CA CYS A 151 -0.09 -9.99 -17.36
C CYS A 151 1.05 -10.06 -18.40
N ASP A 152 2.01 -9.13 -18.35
CA ASP A 152 3.18 -9.15 -19.23
C ASP A 152 3.96 -10.47 -19.06
N ALA A 153 4.67 -10.90 -20.12
CA ALA A 153 5.55 -12.08 -20.11
C ALA A 153 6.66 -12.08 -19.02
N ARG A 154 6.75 -10.97 -18.28
CA ARG A 154 7.71 -10.69 -17.21
C ARG A 154 7.11 -10.78 -15.80
N SER A 155 5.79 -10.76 -15.64
CA SER A 155 5.14 -10.80 -14.32
C SER A 155 3.66 -11.14 -14.45
N HIS A 156 3.19 -12.12 -13.67
CA HIS A 156 1.76 -12.32 -13.39
C HIS A 156 1.51 -11.76 -12.00
N ALA A 157 1.36 -10.45 -11.91
CA ALA A 157 1.32 -9.76 -10.63
C ALA A 157 0.03 -8.95 -10.49
N VAL A 158 -0.64 -9.11 -9.35
CA VAL A 158 -1.69 -8.20 -8.92
C VAL A 158 -1.10 -7.26 -7.90
N SER A 159 -1.18 -5.97 -8.18
CA SER A 159 -0.70 -4.95 -7.25
C SER A 159 -1.86 -4.08 -6.80
N ASP A 160 -2.03 -4.00 -5.49
CA ASP A 160 -2.87 -3.00 -4.84
C ASP A 160 -2.01 -1.79 -4.51
N TYR A 161 -2.54 -0.59 -4.76
CA TYR A 161 -1.96 0.68 -4.36
C TYR A 161 -3.02 1.47 -3.62
N VAL A 162 -2.69 1.88 -2.41
CA VAL A 162 -3.54 2.79 -1.64
C VAL A 162 -2.76 4.06 -1.36
N ASP A 163 -3.22 5.16 -1.96
CA ASP A 163 -2.74 6.51 -1.71
C ASP A 163 -3.69 7.22 -0.74
N TRP A 164 -3.22 7.38 0.50
CA TRP A 164 -3.90 8.11 1.55
C TRP A 164 -3.37 9.53 1.61
N ARG A 165 -4.22 10.50 1.28
CA ARG A 165 -3.91 11.92 1.44
C ARG A 165 -4.75 12.52 2.56
N VAL A 166 -4.07 12.96 3.62
CA VAL A 166 -4.69 13.65 4.74
C VAL A 166 -4.72 15.15 4.44
N SER A 167 -5.85 15.66 3.96
CA SER A 167 -6.10 17.10 3.96
C SER A 167 -6.58 17.52 5.34
N ARG A 168 -5.91 18.53 5.94
CA ARG A 168 -6.50 19.24 7.08
C ARG A 168 -7.79 19.89 6.56
N CYS A 169 -8.92 19.54 7.17
CA CYS A 169 -10.16 20.27 6.97
C CYS A 169 -10.01 21.69 7.49
#